data_AF-Q4S2W8-F1
#
_entry.id   AF-Q4S2W8-F1
#
_cell.length_a   1.000
_cell.length_b   1.000
_cell.length_c   1.000
_cell.angle_alpha   90.00
_cell.angle_beta   90.00
_cell.angle_gamma   90.00
#
_symmetry.space_group_name_H-M   'P 1'
#
loop_
_entity.id
_entity.type
_entity.pdbx_description
1 polymer ?
#
loop_
_entity_poly.entity_id
_entity_poly.type
_entity_poly.pdbx_seq_one_letter_code
_entity_poly.pdbx_strand_id
1 'polypeptide(L)'
;EGLWMSSSKEILLFRRILLNPATCLQFQHFVYLKGGFLENDLLFWLEVQRYKDLCHSHSDEATVQQKISTIISCFISSSVPPALQIDIPPEQAQQILEKRRELGPYVFREAQMSVFNQLLKFWPEFQDLRKEIQEEQLLPLLQERRMRHTAQVRRRRRKEEEE
;
A
#
# COMPACT_ATOMS: atom_id res chain seq x y z
N GLU A 1 -3.64 1.75 23.15
CA GLU A 1 -3.68 3.06 22.47
C GLU A 1 -4.79 3.03 21.42
N GLY A 2 -5.57 4.10 21.33
CA GLY A 2 -6.95 4.09 20.84
C GLY A 2 -7.12 3.64 19.39
N LEU A 3 -7.91 2.58 19.21
CA LEU A 3 -8.51 2.18 17.94
C LEU A 3 -9.40 3.33 17.47
N TRP A 4 -8.87 4.21 16.60
CA TRP A 4 -9.67 5.19 15.87
C TRP A 4 -10.77 4.43 15.13
N MET A 5 -11.99 4.46 15.64
CA MET A 5 -13.14 3.85 14.96
C MET A 5 -13.59 4.82 13.87
N SER A 6 -13.00 4.66 12.69
CA SER A 6 -13.44 5.38 11.50
C SER A 6 -14.89 5.02 11.21
N SER A 7 -15.72 6.02 10.92
CA SER A 7 -17.13 5.78 10.62
C SER A 7 -17.27 4.96 9.33
N SER A 8 -18.34 4.17 9.18
CA SER A 8 -18.61 3.43 7.92
C SER A 8 -18.59 4.34 6.70
N LYS A 9 -18.97 5.62 6.86
CA LYS A 9 -18.90 6.64 5.82
C LYS A 9 -17.46 6.97 5.42
N GLU A 10 -16.57 7.16 6.39
CA GLU A 10 -15.15 7.43 6.14
C GLU A 10 -14.46 6.27 5.45
N ILE A 11 -14.73 5.03 5.87
CA ILE A 11 -14.21 3.82 5.21
C ILE A 11 -14.57 3.80 3.73
N LEU A 12 -15.85 4.09 3.40
CA LEU A 12 -16.33 4.13 2.02
C LEU A 12 -15.69 5.27 1.22
N LEU A 13 -15.53 6.45 1.84
CA LEU A 13 -14.88 7.60 1.19
C LEU A 13 -13.41 7.31 0.91
N PHE A 14 -12.69 6.75 1.88
CA PHE A 14 -11.27 6.41 1.70
C PHE A 14 -11.09 5.39 0.59
N ARG A 15 -11.93 4.34 0.56
CA ARG A 15 -11.92 3.36 -0.53
C ARG A 15 -12.13 4.00 -1.90
N ARG A 16 -13.07 4.95 -2.03
CA ARG A 16 -13.29 5.68 -3.30
C ARG A 16 -12.05 6.46 -3.74
N ILE A 17 -11.35 7.05 -2.79
CA ILE A 17 -10.13 7.83 -3.04
C ILE A 17 -8.98 6.95 -3.50
N LEU A 18 -8.82 5.76 -2.90
CA LEU A 18 -7.79 4.80 -3.35
C LEU A 18 -8.08 4.27 -4.75
N LEU A 19 -9.35 4.17 -5.16
CA LEU A 19 -9.75 3.71 -6.48
C LEU A 19 -9.70 4.79 -7.57
N ASN A 20 -9.59 6.08 -7.20
CA ASN A 20 -9.43 7.16 -8.16
C ASN A 20 -7.92 7.39 -8.43
N PRO A 21 -7.44 7.26 -9.68
CA PRO A 21 -6.01 7.34 -9.99
C PRO A 21 -5.32 8.64 -9.55
N ALA A 22 -5.99 9.79 -9.70
CA ALA A 22 -5.41 11.08 -9.38
C ALA A 22 -5.24 11.25 -7.86
N THR A 23 -6.29 10.96 -7.09
CA THR A 23 -6.22 11.08 -5.63
C THR A 23 -5.40 9.96 -4.99
N CYS A 24 -5.38 8.78 -5.60
CA CYS A 24 -4.51 7.69 -5.18
C CYS A 24 -3.03 8.06 -5.34
N LEU A 25 -2.64 8.67 -6.47
CA LEU A 25 -1.27 9.12 -6.68
C LEU A 25 -0.86 10.18 -5.66
N GLN A 26 -1.74 11.15 -5.38
CA GLN A 26 -1.51 12.13 -4.31
C GLN A 26 -1.32 11.43 -2.96
N PHE A 27 -2.20 10.50 -2.61
CA PHE A 27 -2.10 9.76 -1.35
C PHE A 27 -0.82 8.92 -1.27
N GLN A 28 -0.39 8.30 -2.38
CA GLN A 28 0.87 7.55 -2.48
C GLN A 28 2.07 8.43 -2.15
N HIS A 29 2.16 9.63 -2.73
CA HIS A 29 3.23 10.57 -2.41
C HIS A 29 3.16 11.04 -0.96
N PHE A 30 1.96 11.23 -0.41
CA PHE A 30 1.78 11.60 0.99
C PHE A 30 2.27 10.51 1.96
N VAL A 31 1.84 9.26 1.78
CA VAL A 31 2.23 8.17 2.69
C VAL A 31 3.71 7.80 2.55
N TYR A 32 4.33 8.01 1.38
CA TYR A 32 5.78 7.88 1.23
C TYR A 32 6.55 8.77 2.21
N LEU A 33 6.05 9.98 2.50
CA LEU A 33 6.68 10.91 3.44
C LEU A 33 6.53 10.47 4.90
N LYS A 34 5.60 9.57 5.20
CA LYS A 34 5.38 9.01 6.54
C LYS A 34 6.34 7.85 6.83
N GLY A 35 6.94 7.25 5.80
CA GLY A 35 7.95 6.19 5.92
C GLY A 35 7.35 4.80 6.12
N GLY A 36 8.19 3.87 6.60
CA GLY A 36 7.80 2.46 6.78
C GLY A 36 7.44 1.76 5.46
N PHE A 37 6.47 0.85 5.52
CA PHE A 37 5.98 0.13 4.34
C PHE A 37 4.72 0.75 3.73
N LEU A 38 4.31 1.96 4.13
CA LEU A 38 3.02 2.52 3.74
C LEU A 38 2.83 2.71 2.22
N GLU A 39 3.89 3.02 1.47
CA GLU A 39 3.79 3.04 0.00
C GLU A 39 3.54 1.63 -0.53
N ASN A 40 4.23 0.62 0.00
CA ASN A 40 4.03 -0.77 -0.39
C ASN A 40 2.66 -1.31 0.04
N ASP A 41 2.16 -0.93 1.21
CA ASP A 41 0.80 -1.26 1.68
C ASP A 41 -0.26 -0.78 0.68
N LEU A 42 -0.11 0.45 0.19
CA LEU A 42 -1.00 1.02 -0.83
C LEU A 42 -0.89 0.25 -2.14
N LEU A 43 0.33 -0.01 -2.61
CA LEU A 43 0.57 -0.75 -3.85
C LEU A 43 0.01 -2.17 -3.78
N PHE A 44 0.24 -2.87 -2.67
CA PHE A 44 -0.33 -4.19 -2.40
C PHE A 44 -1.86 -4.14 -2.38
N TRP A 45 -2.46 -3.17 -1.69
CA TRP A 45 -3.92 -3.03 -1.64
C TRP A 45 -4.54 -2.88 -3.03
N LEU A 46 -3.95 -2.03 -3.88
CA LEU A 46 -4.37 -1.82 -5.28
C LEU A 46 -4.18 -3.09 -6.11
N GLU A 47 -3.05 -3.77 -5.93
CA GLU A 47 -2.71 -4.98 -6.66
C GLU A 47 -3.68 -6.12 -6.33
N VAL A 48 -4.13 -6.22 -5.08
CA VAL A 48 -5.17 -7.16 -4.69
C VAL A 48 -6.54 -6.81 -5.30
N GLN A 49 -6.86 -5.54 -5.56
CA GLN A 49 -8.07 -5.19 -6.34
C GLN A 49 -7.94 -5.72 -7.78
N ARG A 50 -6.82 -5.44 -8.46
CA ARG A 50 -6.57 -5.94 -9.82
C ARG A 50 -6.58 -7.46 -9.90
N TYR A 51 -6.05 -8.14 -8.88
CA TYR A 51 -6.11 -9.59 -8.74
C TYR A 51 -7.55 -10.11 -8.68
N LYS A 52 -8.42 -9.46 -7.90
CA LYS A 52 -9.84 -9.84 -7.82
C LYS A 52 -10.54 -9.66 -9.16
N ASP A 53 -10.26 -8.57 -9.85
CA ASP A 53 -10.81 -8.32 -11.19
C ASP A 53 -10.33 -9.39 -12.19
N LEU A 54 -9.04 -9.77 -12.12
CA LEU A 54 -8.47 -10.86 -12.91
C LEU A 54 -9.21 -12.19 -12.65
N CYS A 55 -9.46 -12.54 -11.39
CA CYS A 55 -10.21 -13.74 -11.03
C CYS A 55 -11.64 -13.76 -11.58
N HIS A 56 -12.25 -12.61 -11.84
CA HIS A 56 -13.59 -12.51 -12.43
C HIS A 56 -13.59 -12.39 -13.97
N SER A 57 -12.43 -12.23 -14.59
CA SER A 57 -12.29 -11.93 -16.03
C SER A 57 -12.24 -13.16 -16.96
N HIS A 58 -12.58 -14.35 -16.47
CA HIS A 58 -12.37 -15.64 -17.20
C HIS A 58 -10.92 -15.88 -17.66
N SER A 59 -9.94 -15.27 -16.97
CA SER A 59 -8.53 -15.56 -17.19
C SER A 59 -8.21 -17.02 -16.86
N ASP A 60 -7.20 -17.58 -17.54
CA ASP A 60 -6.75 -18.93 -17.28
C ASP A 60 -6.06 -19.06 -15.92
N GLU A 61 -6.11 -20.27 -15.35
CA GLU A 61 -5.60 -20.56 -14.01
C GLU A 61 -4.10 -20.28 -13.88
N ALA A 62 -3.32 -20.49 -14.95
CA ALA A 62 -1.88 -20.23 -14.93
C ALA A 62 -1.57 -18.74 -14.79
N THR A 63 -2.32 -17.87 -15.48
CA THR A 63 -2.22 -16.41 -15.31
C THR A 63 -2.59 -15.98 -13.88
N VAL A 64 -3.64 -16.57 -13.30
CA VAL A 64 -4.04 -16.27 -11.91
C VAL A 64 -2.96 -16.72 -10.92
N GLN A 65 -2.41 -17.94 -11.07
CA GLN A 65 -1.31 -18.45 -10.24
C GLN A 65 -0.03 -17.60 -10.38
N GLN A 66 0.29 -17.15 -11.58
CA GLN A 66 1.42 -16.27 -11.81
C GLN A 66 1.22 -14.93 -11.10
N LYS A 67 0.00 -14.39 -11.11
CA LYS A 67 -0.35 -13.16 -10.37
C LYS A 67 -0.17 -13.33 -8.87
N ILE A 68 -0.64 -14.45 -8.30
CA ILE A 68 -0.45 -14.78 -6.87
C ILE A 68 1.04 -14.84 -6.53
N SER A 69 1.82 -15.58 -7.32
CA SER A 69 3.27 -15.74 -7.11
C SER A 69 4.00 -14.40 -7.18
N THR A 70 3.61 -13.54 -8.12
CA THR A 70 4.16 -12.19 -8.28
C THR A 70 3.86 -11.34 -7.05
N ILE A 71 2.61 -11.30 -6.59
CA ILE A 71 2.21 -10.54 -5.38
C ILE A 71 3.00 -11.02 -4.15
N ILE A 72 3.14 -12.34 -3.96
CA ILE A 72 3.93 -12.91 -2.87
C ILE A 72 5.39 -12.47 -2.96
N SER A 73 6.01 -12.57 -4.13
CA SER A 73 7.42 -12.23 -4.33
C SER A 73 7.72 -10.74 -4.13
N CYS A 74 6.76 -9.85 -4.38
CA CYS A 74 6.95 -8.42 -4.20
C CYS A 74 6.71 -7.98 -2.75
N PHE A 75 5.69 -8.53 -2.08
CA PHE A 75 5.18 -7.96 -0.83
C PHE A 75 5.37 -8.85 0.40
N ILE A 76 5.43 -10.17 0.26
CA ILE A 76 5.39 -11.13 1.38
C ILE A 76 6.72 -11.85 1.59
N SER A 77 7.35 -12.30 0.51
CA SER A 77 8.61 -13.03 0.51
C SER A 77 9.55 -12.41 -0.53
N SER A 78 9.89 -11.14 -0.30
CA SER A 78 10.79 -10.38 -1.13
C SER A 78 12.24 -10.82 -0.95
N SER A 79 12.99 -10.75 -2.04
CA SER A 79 14.46 -10.91 -2.02
C SER A 79 15.17 -9.69 -1.43
N VAL A 80 14.48 -8.55 -1.30
CA VAL A 80 14.99 -7.34 -0.66
C VAL A 80 14.63 -7.39 0.83
N PRO A 81 15.61 -7.33 1.76
CA PRO A 81 15.33 -7.31 3.19
C PRO A 81 14.61 -6.03 3.66
N PRO A 82 13.70 -6.12 4.64
CA PRO A 82 13.16 -7.36 5.21
C PRO A 82 12.22 -8.07 4.22
N ALA A 83 12.15 -9.41 4.25
CA ALA A 83 11.38 -10.15 3.24
C ALA A 83 9.89 -9.77 3.18
N LEU A 84 9.29 -9.50 4.34
CA LEU A 84 7.95 -8.93 4.44
C LEU A 84 8.03 -7.42 4.20
N GLN A 85 7.39 -6.97 3.13
CA GLN A 85 7.49 -5.60 2.62
C GLN A 85 6.20 -4.79 2.83
N ILE A 86 5.26 -5.30 3.65
CA ILE A 86 3.98 -4.68 4.01
C ILE A 86 3.66 -4.87 5.50
N ASP A 87 2.86 -3.99 6.07
CA ASP A 87 2.53 -3.96 7.50
C ASP A 87 1.35 -4.89 7.84
N ILE A 88 1.61 -6.21 7.79
CA ILE A 88 0.65 -7.26 8.17
C ILE A 88 1.19 -8.16 9.30
N PRO A 89 0.31 -8.81 10.09
CA PRO A 89 0.74 -9.82 11.06
C PRO A 89 1.51 -10.98 10.40
N PRO A 90 2.59 -11.49 11.02
CA PRO A 90 3.36 -12.62 10.48
C PRO A 90 2.51 -13.86 10.18
N GLU A 91 1.47 -14.10 10.98
CA GLU A 91 0.56 -15.23 10.82
C GLU A 91 -0.21 -15.12 9.49
N GLN A 92 -0.62 -13.92 9.09
CA GLN A 92 -1.28 -13.70 7.80
C GLN A 92 -0.30 -13.91 6.64
N ALA A 93 0.95 -13.46 6.78
CA ALA A 93 1.99 -13.70 5.79
C ALA A 93 2.23 -15.21 5.61
N GLN A 94 2.33 -15.96 6.70
CA GLN A 94 2.51 -17.41 6.67
C GLN A 94 1.32 -18.12 6.01
N GLN A 95 0.09 -17.77 6.39
CA GLN A 95 -1.11 -18.37 5.78
C GLN A 95 -1.17 -18.13 4.27
N ILE A 96 -0.78 -16.96 3.78
CA ILE A 96 -0.70 -16.68 2.35
C ILE A 96 0.32 -17.60 1.66
N LEU A 97 1.47 -17.86 2.29
CA LEU A 97 2.50 -18.75 1.74
C LEU A 97 2.06 -20.22 1.69
N GLU A 98 1.28 -20.66 2.66
CA GLU A 98 0.66 -22.00 2.71
C GLU A 98 -0.41 -22.15 1.62
N LYS A 99 -1.23 -21.11 1.44
CA LYS A 99 -2.34 -21.07 0.47
C LYS A 99 -1.94 -20.60 -0.92
N ARG A 100 -0.64 -20.45 -1.22
CA ARG A 100 -0.15 -19.88 -2.50
C ARG A 100 -0.60 -20.60 -3.77
N ARG A 101 -1.03 -21.86 -3.65
CA ARG A 101 -1.54 -22.68 -4.75
C ARG A 101 -3.06 -22.64 -4.89
N GLU A 102 -3.77 -22.05 -3.92
CA GLU A 102 -5.21 -21.91 -3.98
C GLU A 102 -5.59 -20.90 -5.08
N LEU A 103 -6.65 -21.22 -5.81
CA LEU A 103 -7.25 -20.32 -6.79
C LEU A 103 -8.47 -19.65 -6.16
N GLY A 104 -8.53 -18.32 -6.23
CA GLY A 104 -9.73 -17.59 -5.85
C GLY A 104 -9.49 -16.16 -5.38
N PRO A 105 -10.50 -15.29 -5.45
CA PRO A 105 -10.35 -13.84 -5.23
C PRO A 105 -10.00 -13.44 -3.78
N TYR A 106 -9.89 -14.41 -2.86
CA TYR A 106 -9.76 -14.15 -1.42
C TYR A 106 -8.46 -14.62 -0.78
N VAL A 107 -7.48 -15.10 -1.55
CA VAL A 107 -6.15 -15.50 -1.05
C VAL A 107 -5.51 -14.39 -0.19
N PHE A 108 -5.65 -13.13 -0.58
CA PHE A 108 -5.06 -11.98 0.11
C PHE A 108 -6.06 -11.18 0.97
N ARG A 109 -7.26 -11.71 1.25
CA ARG A 109 -8.35 -10.93 1.88
C ARG A 109 -7.95 -10.36 3.23
N GLU A 110 -7.38 -11.18 4.11
CA GLU A 110 -7.02 -10.74 5.47
C GLU A 110 -5.90 -9.70 5.46
N ALA A 111 -4.81 -9.98 4.72
CA ALA A 111 -3.72 -9.02 4.52
C ALA A 111 -4.22 -7.70 3.92
N GLN A 112 -5.14 -7.76 2.96
CA GLN A 112 -5.72 -6.55 2.36
C GLN A 112 -6.48 -5.70 3.40
N MET A 113 -7.21 -6.34 4.32
CA MET A 113 -7.90 -5.63 5.41
C MET A 113 -6.90 -5.01 6.39
N SER A 114 -5.83 -5.74 6.73
CA SER A 114 -4.76 -5.25 7.61
C SER A 114 -4.09 -4.00 7.04
N VAL A 115 -3.61 -4.05 5.79
CA VAL A 115 -2.99 -2.86 5.15
C VAL A 115 -3.98 -1.71 4.98
N PHE A 116 -5.25 -2.01 4.67
CA PHE A 116 -6.27 -0.96 4.54
C PHE A 116 -6.45 -0.22 5.87
N ASN A 117 -6.48 -0.94 6.98
CA ASN A 117 -6.57 -0.36 8.32
C ASN A 117 -5.31 0.43 8.69
N GLN A 118 -4.12 0.02 8.24
CA GLN A 118 -2.90 0.81 8.43
C GLN A 118 -2.97 2.14 7.67
N LEU A 119 -3.31 2.08 6.38
CA LEU A 119 -3.44 3.26 5.52
C LEU A 119 -4.53 4.22 6.00
N LEU A 120 -5.64 3.69 6.51
CA LEU A 120 -6.77 4.48 6.99
C LEU A 120 -6.40 5.40 8.17
N LYS A 121 -5.40 5.04 8.98
CA LYS A 121 -4.91 5.90 10.08
C LYS A 121 -4.38 7.24 9.60
N PHE A 122 -3.88 7.29 8.37
CA PHE A 122 -3.30 8.49 7.75
C PHE A 122 -4.31 9.29 6.92
N TRP A 123 -5.54 8.78 6.79
CA TRP A 123 -6.57 9.44 6.00
C TRP A 123 -6.95 10.82 6.55
N PRO A 124 -7.19 11.04 7.87
CA PRO A 124 -7.55 12.36 8.39
C PRO A 124 -6.47 13.43 8.10
N GLU A 125 -5.20 13.11 8.35
CA GLU A 125 -4.09 14.03 8.07
C GLU A 125 -3.98 14.39 6.59
N PHE A 126 -4.22 13.43 5.70
CA PHE A 126 -4.24 13.71 4.27
C PHE A 126 -5.45 14.57 3.87
N GLN A 127 -6.62 14.36 4.49
CA GLN A 127 -7.78 15.21 4.24
C GLN A 127 -7.54 16.66 4.68
N ASP A 128 -6.87 16.87 5.80
CA ASP A 128 -6.56 18.22 6.27
C ASP A 128 -5.58 18.93 5.34
N LEU A 129 -4.52 18.22 4.91
CA LEU A 129 -3.62 18.73 3.88
C LEU A 129 -4.35 19.12 2.57
N ARG A 130 -5.34 18.32 2.16
CA ARG A 130 -6.16 18.60 0.97
C ARG A 130 -7.07 19.83 1.11
N LYS A 131 -7.49 20.17 2.34
CA LYS A 131 -8.32 21.37 2.59
C LYS A 131 -7.48 22.64 2.62
N GLU A 132 -6.22 22.54 3.05
CA GLU A 132 -5.31 23.68 3.17
C GLU A 132 -4.71 24.13 1.85
N ILE A 133 -4.66 23.24 0.86
CA ILE A 133 -3.96 23.46 -0.41
C ILE A 133 -4.95 23.38 -1.57
N GLN A 134 -4.82 24.28 -2.55
CA GLN A 134 -5.56 24.20 -3.81
C GLN A 134 -5.26 22.87 -4.52
N GLU A 135 -6.29 22.24 -5.09
CA GLU A 135 -6.20 20.88 -5.64
C GLU A 135 -5.10 20.73 -6.70
N GLU A 136 -4.89 21.78 -7.51
CA GLU A 136 -3.88 21.84 -8.56
C GLU A 136 -2.44 21.89 -8.03
N GLN A 137 -2.25 22.43 -6.82
CA GLN A 137 -0.94 22.62 -6.19
C GLN A 137 -0.53 21.42 -5.32
N LEU A 138 -1.49 20.57 -4.95
CA LEU A 138 -1.25 19.48 -4.01
C LEU A 138 -0.27 18.44 -4.53
N LEU A 139 -0.47 17.95 -5.76
CA LEU A 139 0.41 16.93 -6.34
C LEU A 139 1.84 17.44 -6.56
N PRO A 140 2.07 18.63 -7.18
CA PRO A 140 3.41 19.20 -7.30
C PRO A 140 4.13 19.34 -5.95
N LEU A 141 3.43 19.82 -4.91
CA LEU A 141 4.00 19.97 -3.57
C LEU A 141 4.44 18.62 -2.98
N LEU A 142 3.60 17.59 -3.10
CA LEU A 142 3.90 16.24 -2.58
C LEU A 142 5.07 15.60 -3.33
N GLN A 143 5.16 15.79 -4.64
CA GLN A 143 6.29 15.35 -5.46
C GLN A 143 7.59 16.03 -5.03
N GLU A 144 7.56 17.35 -4.84
CA GLU A 144 8.72 18.10 -4.37
C GLU A 144 9.18 17.61 -2.99
N ARG A 145 8.24 17.47 -2.03
CA ARG A 145 8.53 16.94 -0.70
C ARG A 145 9.17 15.55 -0.78
N ARG A 146 8.65 14.68 -1.66
CA ARG A 146 9.20 13.34 -1.89
C ARG A 146 10.65 13.40 -2.38
N MET A 147 10.93 14.21 -3.40
CA MET A 147 12.29 14.36 -3.92
C MET A 147 13.28 14.83 -2.86
N ARG A 148 12.89 15.86 -2.08
CA ARG A 148 13.71 16.39 -0.97
C ARG A 148 13.96 15.31 0.09
N HIS A 149 12.93 14.57 0.47
CA HIS A 149 13.02 13.47 1.45
C HIS A 149 13.97 12.37 0.97
N THR A 150 13.81 11.88 -0.25
CA THR A 150 14.70 10.84 -0.83
C THR A 150 16.16 11.31 -0.90
N ALA A 151 16.40 12.58 -1.26
CA ALA A 151 17.75 13.13 -1.28
C ALA A 151 18.38 13.18 0.12
N GLN A 152 17.60 13.55 1.15
CA GLN A 152 18.06 13.56 2.54
C GLN A 152 18.38 12.16 3.06
N VAL A 153 17.50 11.17 2.81
CA VAL A 153 17.72 9.77 3.21
C VAL A 153 18.99 9.21 2.57
N ARG A 154 19.19 9.43 1.26
CA ARG A 154 20.41 9.01 0.56
C ARG A 154 21.68 9.64 1.14
N ARG A 155 21.62 10.93 1.50
CA ARG A 155 22.75 11.62 2.12
C ARG A 155 23.09 11.08 3.50
N ARG A 156 22.07 10.75 4.32
CA ARG A 156 22.27 10.17 5.66
C ARG A 156 22.91 8.79 5.58
N ARG A 157 22.36 7.92 4.74
CA ARG A 157 22.91 6.57 4.53
C ARG A 157 24.37 6.57 4.10
N ARG A 158 24.78 7.48 3.21
CA ARG A 158 26.19 7.62 2.82
C ARG A 158 27.11 7.98 3.98
N LYS A 159 26.66 8.84 4.90
CA LYS A 159 27.44 9.20 6.09
C LYS A 159 27.58 8.03 7.05
N GLU A 160 26.51 7.26 7.24
CA GLU A 160 26.50 6.05 8.08
C GLU A 160 27.38 4.92 7.50
N GLU A 161 27.59 4.89 6.17
CA GLU A 161 28.49 3.94 5.50
C GLU A 161 29.97 4.40 5.51
N GLU A 162 30.23 5.68 5.81
CA GLU A 162 31.59 6.27 5.88
C GLU A 162 32.16 6.34 7.30
N GLU A 163 31.33 6.16 8.35
CA GLU A 163 31.69 6.05 9.78
C GLU A 163 31.94 4.60 10.21
#